data_AF-B1WPD5-F1
#
_entry.id   AF-B1WPD5-F1
#
_cell.length_a   1.000
_cell.length_b   1.000
_cell.length_c   1.000
_cell.angle_alpha   90.00
_cell.angle_beta   90.00
_cell.angle_gamma   90.00
#
_symmetry.space_group_name_H-M   'P 1'
#
loop_
_entity.id
_entity.type
_entity.pdbx_description
1 polymer ?
#
loop_
_entity_poly.entity_id
_entity_poly.type
_entity_poly.pdbx_seq_one_letter_code
_entity_poly.pdbx_strand_id
1 'polypeptide(L)'
;MFIDNGNALIVIVIMTTTTNSETNTLLVEQSPFLQSLVQQIRAYDHYGVYRTWTDELVIAPYVIPKKKRREISLEGDIDPTTKLRILCYFRAIAALIEKETGLLCQVVVDLNHEGFGWALVWGGKLMVVSRSLRDAHRFGFDTLEKLNDQGTKLANAGIELVNKFPEVARL
;
A
#
# COMPACT_ATOMS: atom_id res chain seq x y z
N MET A 1 35.29 19.41 -34.51
CA MET A 1 35.26 18.84 -33.15
C MET A 1 33.81 18.46 -32.89
N PHE A 2 33.44 17.22 -33.23
CA PHE A 2 32.07 16.71 -33.09
C PHE A 2 31.96 16.07 -31.70
N ILE A 3 31.10 16.62 -30.84
CA ILE A 3 30.81 16.04 -29.53
C ILE A 3 29.73 14.97 -29.73
N ASP A 4 30.04 13.77 -29.27
CA ASP A 4 29.29 12.54 -29.47
C ASP A 4 28.00 12.55 -28.61
N ASN A 5 26.93 13.15 -29.14
CA ASN A 5 25.64 13.33 -28.44
C ASN A 5 24.96 12.01 -28.01
N GLY A 6 25.38 10.86 -28.55
CA GLY A 6 24.87 9.54 -28.16
C GLY A 6 25.32 9.11 -26.76
N ASN A 7 26.55 9.46 -26.36
CA ASN A 7 27.13 8.99 -25.11
C ASN A 7 26.60 9.76 -23.89
N ALA A 8 26.33 11.07 -24.05
CA ALA A 8 25.77 11.89 -22.98
C ALA A 8 24.34 11.46 -22.61
N LEU A 9 23.51 11.12 -23.60
CA LEU A 9 22.14 10.66 -23.37
C LEU A 9 22.11 9.30 -22.64
N ILE A 10 22.97 8.36 -23.04
CA ILE A 10 23.09 7.05 -22.39
C ILE A 10 23.57 7.20 -20.95
N VAL A 11 24.57 8.05 -20.68
CA VAL A 11 25.07 8.28 -19.31
C VAL A 11 24.01 8.94 -18.42
N ILE A 12 23.25 9.91 -18.93
CA ILE A 12 22.16 10.55 -18.17
C ILE A 12 21.03 9.55 -17.86
N VAL A 13 20.65 8.70 -18.82
CA VAL A 13 19.63 7.66 -18.60
C VAL A 13 20.10 6.64 -17.57
N ILE A 14 21.34 6.17 -17.66
CA ILE A 14 21.90 5.23 -16.68
C ILE A 14 21.95 5.86 -15.28
N MET A 15 22.46 7.09 -15.15
CA MET A 15 22.52 7.79 -13.86
C MET A 15 21.12 8.00 -13.26
N THR A 16 20.15 8.44 -14.06
CA THR A 16 18.76 8.63 -13.57
C THR A 16 18.08 7.32 -13.18
N THR A 17 18.35 6.20 -13.87
CA THR A 17 17.84 4.88 -13.44
C THR A 17 18.48 4.38 -12.15
N THR A 18 19.78 4.58 -11.96
CA THR A 18 20.48 4.17 -10.74
C THR A 18 20.02 4.98 -9.53
N THR A 19 19.90 6.31 -9.67
CA THR A 19 19.45 7.19 -8.58
C THR A 19 18.01 6.90 -8.15
N ASN A 20 17.10 6.61 -9.09
CA ASN A 20 15.73 6.22 -8.76
C ASN A 20 15.65 4.85 -8.08
N SER A 21 16.51 3.90 -8.45
CA SER A 21 16.55 2.59 -7.80
C SER A 21 17.01 2.68 -6.34
N GLU A 22 18.09 3.41 -6.08
CA GLU A 22 18.62 3.62 -4.72
C GLU A 22 17.63 4.40 -3.84
N THR A 23 16.99 5.43 -4.39
CA THR A 23 15.97 6.22 -3.68
C THR A 23 14.76 5.37 -3.30
N ASN A 24 14.32 4.48 -4.20
CA ASN A 24 13.20 3.58 -3.93
C ASN A 24 13.52 2.57 -2.81
N THR A 25 14.69 1.94 -2.84
CA THR A 25 15.15 1.04 -1.78
C THR A 25 15.17 1.76 -0.43
N LEU A 26 15.77 2.95 -0.36
CA LEU A 26 15.78 3.77 0.86
C LEU A 26 14.37 4.12 1.34
N LEU A 27 13.45 4.45 0.43
CA LEU A 27 12.06 4.74 0.79
C LEU A 27 11.36 3.51 1.41
N VAL A 28 11.58 2.33 0.84
CA VAL A 28 10.99 1.08 1.35
C VAL A 28 11.53 0.73 2.73
N GLU A 29 12.83 0.88 2.96
CA GLU A 29 13.47 0.58 4.24
C GLU A 29 13.11 1.60 5.35
N GLN A 30 12.98 2.88 5.00
CA GLN A 30 12.80 3.96 5.97
C GLN A 30 11.33 4.27 6.28
N SER A 31 10.40 4.01 5.36
CA SER A 31 9.00 4.32 5.58
C SER A 31 8.36 3.37 6.60
N PRO A 32 7.81 3.89 7.72
CA PRO A 32 7.07 3.07 8.67
C PRO A 32 5.87 2.37 8.03
N PHE A 33 5.21 3.03 7.07
CA PHE A 33 4.07 2.48 6.36
C PHE A 33 4.47 1.35 5.41
N LEU A 34 5.52 1.53 4.61
CA LEU A 34 5.95 0.48 3.68
C LEU A 34 6.50 -0.74 4.43
N GLN A 35 7.25 -0.53 5.52
CA GLN A 35 7.70 -1.62 6.39
C GLN A 35 6.52 -2.37 7.04
N SER A 36 5.50 -1.65 7.52
CA SER A 36 4.27 -2.27 8.01
C SER A 36 3.55 -3.08 6.92
N LEU A 37 3.50 -2.55 5.69
CA LEU A 37 2.89 -3.24 4.55
C LEU A 37 3.63 -4.54 4.19
N VAL A 38 4.96 -4.50 4.14
CA VAL A 38 5.81 -5.68 3.94
C VAL A 38 5.52 -6.72 5.01
N GLN A 39 5.49 -6.31 6.28
CA GLN A 39 5.23 -7.21 7.41
C GLN A 39 3.88 -7.91 7.25
N GLN A 40 2.82 -7.18 6.90
CA GLN A 40 1.50 -7.78 6.67
C GLN A 40 1.51 -8.76 5.50
N ILE A 41 2.15 -8.42 4.38
CA ILE A 41 2.22 -9.33 3.23
C ILE A 41 2.94 -10.63 3.59
N ARG A 42 4.07 -10.54 4.28
CA ARG A 42 4.83 -11.71 4.73
C ARG A 42 4.05 -12.55 5.76
N ALA A 43 3.23 -11.93 6.61
CA ALA A 43 2.40 -12.64 7.58
C ALA A 43 1.27 -13.46 6.94
N TYR A 44 0.78 -13.05 5.76
CA TYR A 44 -0.26 -13.76 5.00
C TYR A 44 0.31 -14.68 3.89
N ASP A 45 1.63 -14.91 3.88
CA ASP A 45 2.31 -15.79 2.92
C ASP A 45 2.29 -17.25 3.39
N HIS A 46 1.16 -17.93 3.14
CA HIS A 46 0.93 -19.32 3.56
C HIS A 46 2.02 -20.30 3.09
N TYR A 47 2.52 -20.13 1.85
CA TYR A 47 3.50 -21.04 1.25
C TYR A 47 4.95 -20.57 1.42
N GLY A 48 5.17 -19.39 2.01
CA GLY A 48 6.52 -18.84 2.19
C GLY A 48 7.20 -18.43 0.89
N VAL A 49 6.43 -18.06 -0.14
CA VAL A 49 6.94 -17.64 -1.47
C VAL A 49 7.89 -16.45 -1.35
N TYR A 50 7.62 -15.53 -0.43
CA TYR A 50 8.34 -14.27 -0.29
C TYR A 50 9.59 -14.36 0.60
N ARG A 51 9.90 -15.52 1.20
CA ARG A 51 10.99 -15.65 2.19
C ARG A 51 12.37 -15.23 1.67
N THR A 52 12.63 -15.44 0.39
CA THR A 52 13.92 -15.10 -0.25
C THR A 52 13.87 -13.78 -1.01
N TRP A 53 12.73 -13.08 -0.99
CA TRP A 53 12.49 -11.88 -1.79
C TRP A 53 12.82 -10.64 -0.97
N THR A 54 13.40 -9.63 -1.59
CA THR A 54 13.60 -8.32 -0.97
C THR A 54 12.25 -7.62 -0.74
N ASP A 55 12.23 -6.65 0.18
CA ASP A 55 11.01 -5.93 0.54
C ASP A 55 10.41 -5.19 -0.65
N GLU A 56 11.25 -4.59 -1.51
CA GLU A 56 10.82 -3.92 -2.74
C GLU A 56 10.08 -4.89 -3.66
N LEU A 57 10.60 -6.11 -3.81
CA LEU A 57 10.01 -7.10 -4.69
C LEU A 57 8.69 -7.64 -4.13
N VAL A 58 8.56 -7.71 -2.81
CA VAL A 58 7.33 -8.11 -2.12
C VAL A 58 6.20 -7.09 -2.33
N ILE A 59 6.50 -5.79 -2.30
CA ILE A 59 5.49 -4.73 -2.47
C ILE A 59 5.37 -4.21 -3.91
N ALA A 60 6.23 -4.64 -4.83
CA ALA A 60 6.15 -4.30 -6.25
C ALA A 60 4.75 -4.48 -6.87
N PRO A 61 3.95 -5.52 -6.53
CA PRO A 61 2.58 -5.67 -7.05
C PRO A 61 1.60 -4.54 -6.70
N TYR A 62 1.93 -3.66 -5.75
CA TYR A 62 1.14 -2.47 -5.44
C TYR A 62 1.40 -1.32 -6.42
N VAL A 63 2.53 -1.32 -7.13
CA VAL A 63 2.92 -0.25 -8.04
C VAL A 63 2.64 -0.68 -9.48
N ILE A 64 1.59 -0.11 -10.05
CA ILE A 64 1.11 -0.43 -11.40
C ILE A 64 0.98 0.88 -12.17
N PRO A 65 1.68 1.04 -13.30
CA PRO A 65 1.57 2.24 -14.14
C PRO A 65 0.13 2.55 -14.48
N LYS A 66 -0.25 3.83 -14.40
CA LYS A 66 -1.63 4.30 -14.60
C LYS A 66 -2.30 3.75 -15.86
N LYS A 67 -1.55 3.63 -16.96
CA LYS A 67 -2.03 3.05 -18.23
C LYS A 67 -2.40 1.58 -18.05
N LYS A 68 -1.45 0.76 -17.59
CA LYS A 68 -1.64 -0.68 -17.33
C LYS A 68 -2.78 -0.93 -16.33
N ARG A 69 -2.89 -0.11 -15.29
CA ARG A 69 -3.94 -0.24 -14.27
C ARG A 69 -5.35 -0.01 -14.82
N ARG A 70 -5.50 0.89 -15.81
CA ARG A 70 -6.78 1.15 -16.48
C ARG A 70 -7.18 0.05 -17.47
N GLU A 71 -6.22 -0.71 -17.97
CA GLU A 71 -6.44 -1.81 -18.93
C GLU A 71 -6.90 -3.10 -18.24
N ILE A 72 -6.78 -3.20 -16.90
CA ILE A 72 -7.29 -4.33 -16.13
C ILE A 72 -8.82 -4.40 -16.27
N SER A 73 -9.31 -5.59 -16.66
CA SER A 73 -10.75 -5.87 -16.78
C SER A 73 -11.44 -5.80 -15.41
N LEU A 74 -12.69 -5.36 -15.41
CA LEU A 74 -13.58 -5.38 -14.25
C LEU A 74 -14.59 -6.54 -14.33
N GLU A 75 -14.49 -7.38 -15.36
CA GLU A 75 -15.38 -8.52 -15.56
C GLU A 75 -15.00 -9.67 -14.62
N GLY A 76 -16.02 -10.26 -13.99
CA GLY A 76 -15.86 -11.38 -13.07
C GLY A 76 -15.47 -10.95 -11.65
N ASP A 77 -15.36 -11.94 -10.77
CA ASP A 77 -14.98 -11.72 -9.38
C ASP A 77 -13.57 -11.15 -9.25
N ILE A 78 -13.34 -10.38 -8.19
CA ILE A 78 -12.00 -9.88 -7.87
C ILE A 78 -11.05 -11.05 -7.56
N ASP A 79 -9.89 -11.04 -8.21
CA ASP A 79 -8.82 -12.00 -7.95
C ASP A 79 -8.50 -12.05 -6.43
N PRO A 80 -8.49 -13.24 -5.80
CA PRO A 80 -8.23 -13.39 -4.37
C PRO A 80 -6.90 -12.77 -3.92
N THR A 81 -5.88 -12.79 -4.78
CA THR A 81 -4.57 -12.16 -4.48
C THR A 81 -4.70 -10.65 -4.40
N THR A 82 -5.50 -10.04 -5.29
CA THR A 82 -5.81 -8.62 -5.29
C THR A 82 -6.65 -8.24 -4.06
N LYS A 83 -7.66 -9.03 -3.70
CA LYS A 83 -8.40 -8.85 -2.44
C LYS A 83 -7.47 -8.92 -1.22
N LEU A 84 -6.51 -9.85 -1.22
CA LEU A 84 -5.51 -9.97 -0.16
C LEU A 84 -4.58 -8.75 -0.10
N ARG A 85 -4.14 -8.20 -1.24
CA ARG A 85 -3.36 -6.94 -1.26
C ARG A 85 -4.14 -5.78 -0.64
N ILE A 86 -5.42 -5.65 -0.98
CA ILE A 86 -6.28 -4.62 -0.38
C ILE A 86 -6.37 -4.83 1.14
N LEU A 87 -6.58 -6.07 1.58
CA LEU A 87 -6.65 -6.41 3.01
C LEU A 87 -5.34 -6.09 3.75
N CYS A 88 -4.19 -6.50 3.23
CA CYS A 88 -2.88 -6.20 3.82
C CYS A 88 -2.59 -4.70 3.87
N TYR A 89 -3.01 -3.93 2.85
CA TYR A 89 -2.91 -2.47 2.85
C TYR A 89 -3.64 -1.84 4.04
N PHE A 90 -4.90 -2.23 4.27
CA PHE A 90 -5.67 -1.69 5.40
C PHE A 90 -5.21 -2.25 6.75
N ARG A 91 -4.67 -3.48 6.81
CA ARG A 91 -4.02 -4.01 8.01
C ARG A 91 -2.73 -3.28 8.37
N ALA A 92 -1.95 -2.84 7.39
CA ALA A 92 -0.75 -2.04 7.64
C ALA A 92 -1.12 -0.68 8.26
N ILE A 93 -2.20 -0.06 7.76
CA ILE A 93 -2.77 1.16 8.33
C ILE A 93 -3.22 0.90 9.78
N ALA A 94 -3.99 -0.16 10.02
CA ALA A 94 -4.47 -0.52 11.35
C ALA A 94 -3.32 -0.77 12.34
N ALA A 95 -2.28 -1.50 11.92
CA ALA A 95 -1.12 -1.79 12.75
C ALA A 95 -0.34 -0.53 13.15
N LEU A 96 -0.24 0.47 12.26
CA LEU A 96 0.36 1.76 12.62
C LEU A 96 -0.50 2.55 13.60
N ILE A 97 -1.82 2.57 13.42
CA ILE A 97 -2.73 3.24 14.36
C ILE A 97 -2.59 2.60 15.74
N GLU A 98 -2.59 1.27 15.81
CA GLU A 98 -2.42 0.53 17.06
C GLU A 98 -1.06 0.81 17.71
N LYS A 99 0.03 0.84 16.93
CA LYS A 99 1.38 1.14 17.43
C LYS A 99 1.49 2.52 18.05
N GLU A 100 0.89 3.54 17.45
CA GLU A 100 0.99 4.93 17.90
C GLU A 100 -0.02 5.29 19.01
N THR A 101 -1.17 4.59 19.08
CA THR A 101 -2.26 4.95 20.00
C THR A 101 -2.52 3.93 21.09
N GLY A 102 -2.04 2.70 20.95
CA GLY A 102 -2.39 1.56 21.80
C GLY A 102 -3.80 0.99 21.56
N LEU A 103 -4.57 1.54 20.61
CA LEU A 103 -5.90 1.04 20.29
C LEU A 103 -5.84 -0.20 19.39
N LEU A 104 -6.28 -1.34 19.92
CA LEU A 104 -6.42 -2.57 19.13
C LEU A 104 -7.38 -2.37 17.97
N CYS A 105 -6.90 -2.55 16.75
CA CYS A 105 -7.68 -2.30 15.53
C CYS A 105 -7.98 -3.59 14.76
N GLN A 106 -9.21 -3.71 14.26
CA GLN A 106 -9.66 -4.78 13.37
C GLN A 106 -9.94 -4.23 11.97
N VAL A 107 -9.86 -5.12 10.96
CA VAL A 107 -9.98 -4.75 9.55
C VAL A 107 -10.94 -5.67 8.82
N VAL A 108 -11.85 -5.09 8.04
CA VAL A 108 -12.69 -5.80 7.07
C VAL A 108 -12.57 -5.12 5.72
N VAL A 109 -12.41 -5.93 4.69
CA VAL A 109 -12.54 -5.52 3.28
C VAL A 109 -13.67 -6.35 2.68
N ASP A 110 -14.81 -5.70 2.50
CA ASP A 110 -15.98 -6.31 1.89
C ASP A 110 -16.17 -5.75 0.48
N LEU A 111 -16.30 -6.64 -0.49
CA LEU A 111 -16.34 -6.33 -1.92
C LEU A 111 -17.35 -7.26 -2.60
N ASN A 112 -18.23 -6.69 -3.40
CA ASN A 112 -19.11 -7.45 -4.28
C ASN A 112 -18.35 -7.94 -5.54
N HIS A 113 -19.03 -8.72 -6.39
CA HIS A 113 -18.45 -9.27 -7.63
C HIS A 113 -17.98 -8.18 -8.61
N GLU A 114 -18.63 -7.02 -8.61
CA GLU A 114 -18.28 -5.86 -9.44
C GLU A 114 -17.08 -5.04 -8.89
N GLY A 115 -16.51 -5.42 -7.75
CA GLY A 115 -15.38 -4.71 -7.15
C GLY A 115 -15.76 -3.41 -6.45
N PHE A 116 -17.02 -3.27 -6.03
CA PHE A 116 -17.52 -2.20 -5.16
C PHE A 116 -17.67 -2.70 -3.72
N GLY A 117 -17.42 -1.81 -2.77
CA GLY A 117 -17.65 -2.10 -1.36
C GLY A 117 -16.91 -1.15 -0.44
N TRP A 118 -16.42 -1.69 0.68
CA TRP A 118 -15.82 -0.89 1.75
C TRP A 118 -14.60 -1.57 2.35
N ALA A 119 -13.61 -0.74 2.68
CA ALA A 119 -12.58 -1.06 3.65
C ALA A 119 -12.86 -0.32 4.95
N LEU A 120 -13.00 -1.10 6.02
CA LEU A 120 -13.37 -0.65 7.34
C LEU A 120 -12.26 -1.01 8.31
N VAL A 121 -11.79 -0.04 9.09
CA VAL A 121 -10.89 -0.24 10.22
C VAL A 121 -11.52 0.40 11.45
N TRP A 122 -11.60 -0.36 12.54
CA TRP A 122 -12.20 0.10 13.79
C TRP A 122 -11.46 -0.42 15.01
N GLY A 123 -11.58 0.29 16.11
CA GLY A 123 -11.16 -0.14 17.45
C GLY A 123 -12.20 0.30 18.48
N GLY A 124 -12.55 -0.58 19.42
CA GLY A 124 -13.75 -0.41 20.24
C GLY A 124 -15.00 -0.24 19.34
N LYS A 125 -15.69 0.90 19.47
CA LYS A 125 -16.79 1.29 18.56
C LYS A 125 -16.43 2.45 17.61
N LEU A 126 -15.16 2.85 17.57
CA LEU A 126 -14.71 3.99 16.77
C LEU A 126 -14.26 3.51 15.38
N MET A 127 -14.88 4.06 14.34
CA MET A 127 -14.43 3.89 12.96
C MET A 127 -13.26 4.82 12.68
N VAL A 128 -12.04 4.26 12.58
CA VAL A 128 -10.82 5.03 12.28
C VAL A 128 -10.51 5.09 10.79
N VAL A 129 -11.03 4.13 10.01
CA VAL A 129 -11.07 4.19 8.54
C VAL A 129 -12.42 3.68 8.05
N SER A 130 -13.07 4.47 7.21
CA SER A 130 -14.28 4.07 6.47
C SER A 130 -14.13 4.51 5.02
N ARG A 131 -13.57 3.63 4.18
CA ARG A 131 -13.20 3.99 2.80
C ARG A 131 -14.01 3.19 1.78
N SER A 132 -14.76 3.91 0.95
CA SER A 132 -15.46 3.31 -0.19
C SER A 132 -14.45 2.85 -1.23
N LEU A 133 -14.66 1.64 -1.74
CA LEU A 133 -13.86 1.01 -2.79
C LEU A 133 -14.73 0.88 -4.05
N ARG A 134 -14.12 1.20 -5.18
CA ARG A 134 -14.67 1.05 -6.54
C ARG A 134 -13.55 0.58 -7.46
N ASP A 135 -13.91 -0.13 -8.53
CA ASP A 135 -12.96 -0.72 -9.47
C ASP A 135 -11.85 -1.51 -8.73
N ALA A 136 -12.21 -2.28 -7.68
CA ALA A 136 -11.22 -2.88 -6.78
C ALA A 136 -10.26 -3.87 -7.48
N HIS A 137 -10.65 -4.45 -8.62
CA HIS A 137 -9.77 -5.23 -9.50
C HIS A 137 -8.53 -4.43 -9.93
N ARG A 138 -8.68 -3.10 -10.03
CA ARG A 138 -7.63 -2.15 -10.42
C ARG A 138 -6.86 -1.58 -9.24
N PHE A 139 -6.93 -2.19 -8.06
CA PHE A 139 -6.22 -1.67 -6.89
C PHE A 139 -4.69 -1.64 -7.14
N GLY A 140 -4.11 -0.44 -7.00
CA GLY A 140 -2.69 -0.17 -7.19
C GLY A 140 -2.40 1.32 -7.29
N PHE A 141 -1.11 1.66 -7.24
CA PHE A 141 -0.59 3.02 -7.18
C PHE A 141 0.38 3.28 -8.34
N ASP A 142 0.53 4.53 -8.78
CA ASP A 142 1.40 4.81 -9.94
C ASP A 142 2.89 4.67 -9.58
N THR A 143 3.26 4.95 -8.32
CA THR A 143 4.64 4.93 -7.81
C THR A 143 4.67 4.51 -6.32
N LEU A 144 5.86 4.19 -5.79
CA LEU A 144 6.05 3.85 -4.37
C LEU A 144 5.75 5.05 -3.45
N GLU A 145 6.08 6.27 -3.87
CA GLU A 145 5.77 7.49 -3.11
C GLU A 145 4.26 7.66 -2.95
N LYS A 146 3.49 7.47 -4.03
CA LYS A 146 2.02 7.56 -3.97
C LYS A 146 1.39 6.47 -3.11
N LEU A 147 1.99 5.28 -3.06
CA LEU A 147 1.58 4.21 -2.15
C LEU A 147 1.85 4.62 -0.69
N ASN A 148 3.08 5.07 -0.43
CA ASN A 148 3.53 5.55 0.87
C ASN A 148 2.65 6.68 1.41
N ASP A 149 2.47 7.73 0.63
CA ASP A 149 1.80 8.95 1.04
C ASP A 149 0.33 8.70 1.37
N GLN A 150 -0.36 7.89 0.55
CA GLN A 150 -1.76 7.57 0.78
C GLN A 150 -1.95 6.67 2.01
N GLY A 151 -1.07 5.69 2.21
CA GLY A 151 -1.11 4.82 3.39
C GLY A 151 -0.83 5.60 4.67
N THR A 152 0.23 6.40 4.67
CA THR A 152 0.62 7.28 5.78
C THR A 152 -0.48 8.28 6.12
N LYS A 153 -1.08 8.92 5.11
CA LYS A 153 -2.19 9.86 5.31
C LYS A 153 -3.39 9.20 5.99
N LEU A 154 -3.74 7.98 5.60
CA LEU A 154 -4.85 7.24 6.21
C LEU A 154 -4.53 6.82 7.65
N ALA A 155 -3.30 6.38 7.92
CA ALA A 155 -2.86 6.06 9.27
C ALA A 155 -2.91 7.29 10.19
N ASN A 156 -2.37 8.42 9.75
CA ASN A 156 -2.38 9.66 10.53
C ASN A 156 -3.81 10.15 10.80
N ALA A 157 -4.69 10.11 9.80
CA ALA A 157 -6.10 10.47 10.01
C ALA A 157 -6.79 9.54 11.01
N GLY A 158 -6.46 8.24 11.00
CA GLY A 158 -6.95 7.29 11.99
C GLY A 158 -6.45 7.61 13.41
N ILE A 159 -5.16 7.91 13.56
CA ILE A 159 -4.55 8.32 14.83
C ILE A 159 -5.21 9.60 15.37
N GLU A 160 -5.44 10.59 14.50
CA GLU A 160 -6.16 11.83 14.86
C GLU A 160 -7.58 11.54 15.36
N LEU A 161 -8.30 10.60 14.74
CA LEU A 161 -9.64 10.21 15.19
C LEU A 161 -9.62 9.54 16.57
N VAL A 162 -8.64 8.66 16.83
CA VAL A 162 -8.49 8.03 18.15
C VAL A 162 -8.22 9.07 19.23
N ASN A 163 -7.30 10.01 18.96
CA ASN A 163 -6.97 11.09 19.89
C ASN A 163 -8.16 12.03 20.13
N LYS A 164 -9.02 12.21 19.13
CA LYS A 164 -10.19 13.10 19.20
C LYS A 164 -11.38 12.46 19.93
N PHE A 165 -11.55 11.14 19.85
CA PHE A 165 -12.70 10.42 20.38
C PHE A 165 -12.30 9.23 21.29
N PRO A 166 -11.48 9.44 22.34
CA PRO A 166 -11.01 8.37 23.21
C PRO A 166 -12.15 7.67 23.95
N GLU A 167 -13.27 8.36 24.19
CA GLU A 167 -14.46 7.82 24.84
C GLU A 167 -15.17 6.75 24.01
N VAL A 168 -15.05 6.79 22.68
CA VAL A 168 -15.62 5.80 21.76
C VAL A 168 -14.63 4.66 21.50
N ALA A 169 -13.33 4.98 21.47
CA ALA A 169 -12.25 4.03 21.27
C ALA A 169 -12.15 2.99 22.42
N ARG A 170 -12.54 3.37 23.64
CA ARG A 170 -12.47 2.51 24.84
C ARG A 170 -13.71 1.63 25.09
N LEU A 171 -14.68 1.62 24.17
CA LEU A 171 -15.94 0.86 24.29
C LEU A 171 -15.83 -0.59 23.82
#